data_AF-A0A3D0RJC7-F1
#
_entry.id   AF-A0A3D0RJC7-F1
#
_cell.length_a   1.000
_cell.length_b   1.000
_cell.length_c   1.000
_cell.angle_alpha   90.00
_cell.angle_beta   90.00
_cell.angle_gamma   90.00
#
_symmetry.space_group_name_H-M   'P 1'
#
loop_
_entity.id
_entity.type
_entity.pdbx_description
1 polymer ?
#
loop_
_entity_poly.entity_id
_entity_poly.type
_entity_poly.pdbx_seq_one_letter_code
_entity_poly.pdbx_strand_id
1 'polypeptide(L)'
;YGASAPSTPYTKNEEGKGPSWANSLFEDNAEFGFGFVIAQASMRNRVGDLMQKASKSADFSDSQKELFAQWIENKDNGEAVKEISAQIVAVLTGMENEIAKEILSLEKYLTKKSIWVFGGDGWAYDIGFGGLDHV
;
A
#
# COMPACT_ATOMS: atom_id res chain seq x y z
N TYR A 1 -1.43 25.05 6.85
CA TYR A 1 0.01 25.05 6.52
C TYR A 1 0.45 23.85 5.65
N GLY A 2 -0.30 22.75 5.58
CA GLY A 2 0.14 21.51 4.91
C GLY A 2 0.18 21.51 3.37
N ALA A 3 -0.62 22.33 2.67
CA ALA A 3 -0.63 22.39 1.20
C ALA A 3 -1.19 23.72 0.67
N SER A 4 -0.70 24.84 1.16
CA SER A 4 -1.04 26.17 0.62
C SER A 4 -0.15 26.47 -0.57
N ALA A 5 -0.71 26.41 -1.78
CA ALA A 5 0.05 26.63 -3.01
C ALA A 5 0.77 28.00 -2.99
N PRO A 6 2.01 28.08 -3.52
CA PRO A 6 2.77 27.02 -4.19
C PRO A 6 3.68 26.19 -3.27
N SER A 7 3.64 26.39 -1.94
CA SER A 7 4.63 25.79 -1.02
C SER A 7 4.14 24.45 -0.43
N THR A 8 4.96 23.41 -0.54
CA THR A 8 4.69 22.08 0.02
C THR A 8 5.73 21.71 1.10
N PRO A 9 5.35 21.58 2.39
CA PRO A 9 6.29 21.29 3.47
C PRO A 9 6.69 19.81 3.58
N TYR A 10 5.88 18.88 3.05
CA TYR A 10 6.22 17.46 3.05
C TYR A 10 7.34 17.17 2.05
N THR A 11 8.32 16.37 2.45
CA THR A 11 9.47 16.02 1.62
C THR A 11 9.72 14.51 1.59
N LYS A 12 10.57 14.09 0.67
CA LYS A 12 11.03 12.71 0.51
C LYS A 12 12.33 12.48 1.25
N ASN A 13 12.59 11.23 1.65
CA ASN A 13 13.90 10.78 2.11
C ASN A 13 14.88 10.60 0.94
N GLU A 14 16.10 10.15 1.23
CA GLU A 14 17.16 9.92 0.23
C GLU A 14 16.79 8.85 -0.81
N GLU A 15 15.95 7.88 -0.44
CA GLU A 15 15.41 6.87 -1.36
C GLU A 15 14.28 7.41 -2.25
N GLY A 16 13.95 8.69 -2.14
CA GLY A 16 12.84 9.31 -2.86
C GLY A 16 11.45 8.95 -2.33
N LYS A 17 11.35 8.31 -1.16
CA LYS A 17 10.09 7.90 -0.52
C LYS A 17 9.65 8.94 0.49
N GLY A 18 8.37 9.28 0.50
CA GLY A 18 7.81 10.25 1.43
C GLY A 18 6.30 10.14 1.55
N PRO A 19 5.68 10.96 2.42
CA PRO A 19 4.24 11.01 2.55
C PRO A 19 3.57 11.43 1.24
N SER A 20 2.61 10.64 0.77
CA SER A 20 1.65 11.11 -0.22
C SER A 20 0.56 11.88 0.52
N TRP A 21 0.39 13.16 0.21
CA TRP A 21 -0.52 14.05 0.93
C TRP A 21 -1.69 14.46 0.04
N ALA A 22 -2.89 14.43 0.61
CA ALA A 22 -4.12 14.91 -0.02
C ALA A 22 -5.04 15.52 1.03
N ASN A 23 -5.87 16.47 0.61
CA ASN A 23 -6.95 17.04 1.41
C ASN A 23 -8.20 17.05 0.53
N SER A 24 -9.26 16.39 1.01
CA SER A 24 -10.56 16.37 0.36
C SER A 24 -11.36 17.59 0.80
N LEU A 25 -12.31 17.41 1.72
CA LEU A 25 -13.13 18.47 2.29
C LEU A 25 -12.92 18.55 3.80
N PHE A 26 -13.70 19.40 4.45
CA PHE A 26 -13.54 19.62 5.89
C PHE A 26 -14.26 18.54 6.70
N GLU A 27 -15.40 18.08 6.21
CA GLU A 27 -16.32 17.14 6.84
C GLU A 27 -15.95 15.65 6.61
N ASP A 28 -15.33 15.32 5.48
CA ASP A 28 -15.22 13.93 4.97
C ASP A 28 -13.86 13.26 5.22
N ASN A 29 -13.02 13.86 6.06
CA ASN A 29 -11.61 13.52 6.14
C ASN A 29 -11.37 12.07 6.65
N ALA A 30 -12.27 11.53 7.50
CA ALA A 30 -12.20 10.15 7.98
C ALA A 30 -12.52 9.17 6.85
N GLU A 31 -13.64 9.38 6.17
CA GLU A 31 -14.16 8.57 5.07
C GLU A 31 -13.22 8.62 3.86
N PHE A 32 -12.62 9.78 3.60
CA PHE A 32 -11.60 9.96 2.58
C PHE A 32 -10.37 9.10 2.88
N GLY A 33 -9.89 9.11 4.13
CA GLY A 33 -8.84 8.22 4.62
C GLY A 33 -9.21 6.73 4.47
N PHE A 34 -10.43 6.37 4.86
CA PHE A 34 -10.95 5.01 4.78
C PHE A 34 -11.02 4.51 3.34
N GLY A 35 -11.36 5.38 2.38
CA GLY A 35 -11.29 5.08 0.95
C GLY A 35 -9.89 4.62 0.51
N PHE A 36 -8.83 5.27 1.01
CA PHE A 36 -7.46 4.81 0.75
C PHE A 36 -7.14 3.46 1.39
N VAL A 37 -7.72 3.15 2.57
CA VAL A 37 -7.56 1.84 3.24
C VAL A 37 -8.16 0.75 2.36
N ILE A 38 -9.39 0.95 1.88
CA ILE A 38 -10.07 0.01 0.98
C ILE A 38 -9.27 -0.18 -0.30
N ALA A 39 -8.86 0.92 -0.96
CA ALA A 39 -8.10 0.85 -2.20
C ALA A 39 -6.78 0.09 -2.02
N GLN A 40 -6.06 0.36 -0.93
CA GLN A 40 -4.85 -0.38 -0.57
C GLN A 40 -5.13 -1.86 -0.34
N ALA A 41 -6.17 -2.20 0.43
CA ALA A 41 -6.54 -3.58 0.70
C ALA A 41 -6.90 -4.32 -0.59
N SER A 42 -7.71 -3.73 -1.48
CA SER A 42 -8.09 -4.32 -2.76
C SER A 42 -6.88 -4.61 -3.65
N MET A 43 -5.95 -3.66 -3.77
CA MET A 43 -4.74 -3.86 -4.58
C MET A 43 -3.81 -4.92 -3.98
N ARG A 44 -3.68 -4.98 -2.65
CA ARG A 44 -2.87 -6.01 -1.98
C ARG A 44 -3.51 -7.39 -2.05
N ASN A 45 -4.83 -7.49 -2.01
CA ASN A 45 -5.55 -8.73 -2.26
C ASN A 45 -5.29 -9.25 -3.69
N ARG A 46 -5.34 -8.36 -4.69
CA ARG A 46 -4.99 -8.72 -6.08
C ARG A 46 -3.56 -9.27 -6.18
N VAL A 47 -2.59 -8.64 -5.50
CA VAL A 47 -1.21 -9.16 -5.45
C VAL A 47 -1.16 -10.55 -4.82
N GLY A 48 -1.88 -10.76 -3.70
CA GLY A 48 -2.00 -12.07 -3.06
C GLY A 48 -2.61 -13.12 -3.99
N ASP A 49 -3.66 -12.78 -4.74
CA ASP A 49 -4.30 -13.69 -5.71
C ASP A 49 -3.34 -14.06 -6.85
N LEU A 50 -2.55 -13.11 -7.35
CA LEU A 50 -1.52 -13.37 -8.36
C LEU A 50 -0.44 -14.30 -7.82
N MET A 51 0.02 -14.08 -6.59
CA MET A 51 0.98 -14.95 -5.93
C MET A 51 0.43 -16.37 -5.73
N GLN A 52 -0.82 -16.52 -5.32
CA GLN A 52 -1.47 -17.83 -5.22
C GLN A 52 -1.58 -18.55 -6.57
N LYS A 53 -1.86 -17.81 -7.66
CA LYS A 53 -1.86 -18.35 -9.02
C LYS A 53 -0.44 -18.77 -9.44
N ALA A 54 0.56 -17.92 -9.18
CA ALA A 54 1.96 -18.21 -9.46
C ALA A 54 2.45 -19.47 -8.71
N SER A 55 2.04 -19.64 -7.44
CA SER A 55 2.38 -20.82 -6.64
C SER A 55 1.86 -22.14 -7.21
N LYS A 56 0.80 -22.10 -8.01
CA LYS A 56 0.22 -23.27 -8.69
C LYS A 56 0.79 -23.50 -10.10
N SER A 57 1.53 -22.54 -10.65
CA SER A 57 2.15 -22.67 -11.97
C SER A 57 3.47 -23.44 -11.91
N ALA A 58 3.80 -24.13 -13.01
CA ALA A 58 5.11 -24.73 -13.21
C ALA A 58 6.19 -23.70 -13.61
N ASP A 59 5.78 -22.48 -13.98
CA ASP A 59 6.68 -21.42 -14.47
C ASP A 59 7.54 -20.77 -13.38
N PHE A 60 7.28 -21.10 -12.11
CA PHE A 60 7.97 -20.54 -10.95
C PHE A 60 8.71 -21.63 -10.17
N SER A 61 9.92 -21.32 -9.73
CA SER A 61 10.74 -22.21 -8.91
C SER A 61 10.18 -22.36 -7.50
N ASP A 62 10.55 -23.44 -6.81
CA ASP A 62 10.13 -23.66 -5.41
C ASP A 62 10.57 -22.52 -4.48
N SER A 63 11.75 -21.93 -4.72
CA SER A 63 12.23 -20.76 -3.99
C SER A 63 11.37 -19.52 -4.19
N GLN A 64 10.85 -19.28 -5.41
CA GLN A 64 9.94 -18.17 -5.68
C GLN A 64 8.58 -18.40 -5.01
N LYS A 65 8.08 -19.65 -5.07
CA LYS A 65 6.82 -20.03 -4.43
C LYS A 65 6.85 -19.89 -2.91
N GLU A 66 7.98 -20.22 -2.31
CA GLU A 66 8.24 -20.02 -0.89
C GLU A 66 8.19 -18.53 -0.52
N LEU A 67 8.84 -17.65 -1.30
CA LEU A 67 8.76 -16.20 -1.10
C LEU A 67 7.33 -15.66 -1.21
N PHE A 68 6.54 -16.18 -2.15
CA PHE A 68 5.12 -15.82 -2.27
C PHE A 68 4.32 -16.23 -1.04
N ALA A 69 4.55 -17.44 -0.52
CA ALA A 69 3.90 -17.92 0.70
C ALA A 69 4.26 -17.03 1.90
N GLN A 70 5.55 -16.73 2.07
CA GLN A 70 6.04 -15.84 3.13
C GLN A 70 5.43 -14.44 3.03
N TRP A 71 5.30 -13.88 1.83
CA TRP A 71 4.63 -12.60 1.63
C TRP A 71 3.16 -12.66 2.02
N ILE A 72 2.43 -13.70 1.61
CA ILE A 72 1.01 -13.86 1.95
C ILE A 72 0.80 -13.95 3.46
N GLU A 73 1.64 -14.72 4.16
CA GLU A 73 1.59 -14.88 5.61
C GLU A 73 1.93 -13.58 6.35
N ASN A 74 2.93 -12.83 5.86
CA ASN A 74 3.45 -11.65 6.53
C ASN A 74 2.94 -10.33 5.97
N LYS A 75 1.99 -10.32 5.03
CA LYS A 75 1.56 -9.10 4.32
C LYS A 75 1.12 -7.98 5.26
N ASP A 76 0.60 -8.31 6.44
CA ASP A 76 0.10 -7.32 7.41
C ASP A 76 1.16 -6.89 8.45
N ASN A 77 2.33 -7.55 8.48
CA ASN A 77 3.51 -7.13 9.23
C ASN A 77 4.37 -6.19 8.38
N GLY A 78 4.34 -4.89 8.70
CA GLY A 78 5.00 -3.85 7.90
C GLY A 78 6.52 -3.96 7.84
N GLU A 79 7.16 -4.47 8.89
CA GLU A 79 8.61 -4.63 8.95
C GLU A 79 9.04 -5.87 8.17
N ALA A 80 8.45 -7.03 8.47
CA ALA A 80 8.77 -8.30 7.81
C ALA A 80 8.52 -8.24 6.29
N VAL A 81 7.37 -7.68 5.88
CA VAL A 81 7.02 -7.64 4.45
C VAL A 81 7.95 -6.74 3.63
N LYS A 82 8.63 -5.78 4.26
CA LYS A 82 9.52 -4.85 3.53
C LYS A 82 10.68 -5.58 2.88
N GLU A 83 11.33 -6.48 3.62
CA GLU A 83 12.45 -7.27 3.10
C GLU A 83 11.96 -8.30 2.07
N ILE A 84 10.89 -9.04 2.39
CA ILE A 84 10.29 -10.04 1.49
C ILE A 84 9.89 -9.40 0.15
N SER A 85 9.32 -8.19 0.19
CA SER A 85 8.93 -7.45 -1.01
C SER A 85 10.14 -7.14 -1.92
N ALA A 86 11.27 -6.73 -1.33
CA ALA A 86 12.48 -6.45 -2.10
C ALA A 86 13.04 -7.72 -2.75
N GLN A 87 13.00 -8.85 -2.04
CA GLN A 87 13.41 -10.14 -2.58
C GLN A 87 12.50 -10.59 -3.74
N ILE A 88 11.17 -10.42 -3.61
CA ILE A 88 10.21 -10.70 -4.68
C ILE A 88 10.52 -9.89 -5.94
N VAL A 89 10.73 -8.57 -5.79
CA VAL A 89 11.09 -7.72 -6.94
C VAL A 89 12.36 -8.23 -7.61
N ALA A 90 13.39 -8.55 -6.83
CA ALA A 90 14.66 -9.04 -7.36
C ALA A 90 14.51 -10.37 -8.14
N VAL A 91 13.75 -11.35 -7.62
CA VAL A 91 13.59 -12.66 -8.28
C VAL A 91 12.64 -12.66 -9.47
N LEU A 92 11.76 -11.66 -9.57
CA LEU A 92 10.82 -11.51 -10.69
C LEU A 92 11.36 -10.61 -11.80
N THR A 93 12.29 -9.70 -11.48
CA THR A 93 12.87 -8.77 -12.46
C THR A 93 13.51 -9.53 -13.62
N GLY A 94 13.08 -9.21 -14.85
CA GLY A 94 13.58 -9.85 -16.08
C GLY A 94 12.87 -11.15 -16.46
N MET A 95 11.86 -11.60 -15.70
CA MET A 95 11.01 -12.71 -16.12
C MET A 95 10.03 -12.27 -17.22
N GLU A 96 9.90 -13.11 -18.25
CA GLU A 96 8.93 -12.89 -19.34
C GLU A 96 7.50 -13.37 -19.02
N ASN A 97 7.32 -14.05 -17.89
CA ASN A 97 6.03 -14.55 -17.44
C ASN A 97 5.04 -13.41 -17.16
N GLU A 98 3.81 -13.52 -17.66
CA GLU A 98 2.80 -12.48 -17.53
C GLU A 98 2.37 -12.22 -16.07
N ILE A 99 2.31 -13.26 -15.23
CA ILE A 99 1.99 -13.09 -13.80
C ILE A 99 3.12 -12.34 -13.10
N ALA A 100 4.39 -12.64 -13.44
CA ALA A 100 5.55 -11.92 -12.89
C ALA A 100 5.52 -10.44 -13.28
N LYS A 101 5.26 -10.13 -14.56
CA LYS A 101 5.10 -8.76 -15.05
C LYS A 101 3.95 -8.03 -14.34
N GLU A 102 2.83 -8.71 -14.13
CA GLU A 102 1.69 -8.12 -13.42
C GLU A 102 2.03 -7.81 -11.95
N ILE A 103 2.68 -8.73 -11.23
CA ILE A 103 3.15 -8.50 -9.85
C ILE A 103 4.12 -7.31 -9.80
N LEU A 104 5.08 -7.24 -10.72
CA LEU A 104 6.03 -6.12 -10.80
C LEU A 104 5.35 -4.78 -11.11
N SER A 105 4.31 -4.76 -11.95
CA SER A 105 3.51 -3.56 -12.20
C SER A 105 2.80 -3.04 -10.93
N LEU A 106 2.62 -3.91 -9.94
CA LEU A 106 2.00 -3.64 -8.65
C LEU A 106 3.01 -3.51 -7.50
N GLU A 107 4.31 -3.37 -7.80
CA GLU A 107 5.41 -3.34 -6.81
C GLU A 107 5.12 -2.41 -5.61
N LYS A 108 4.56 -1.22 -5.86
CA LYS A 108 4.23 -0.25 -4.81
C LYS A 108 3.29 -0.79 -3.71
N TYR A 109 2.53 -1.85 -3.99
CA TYR A 109 1.60 -2.51 -3.08
C TYR A 109 2.20 -3.73 -2.35
N LEU A 110 3.41 -4.18 -2.71
CA LEU A 110 4.06 -5.29 -2.02
C LEU A 110 4.33 -4.93 -0.55
N THR A 111 4.86 -3.73 -0.32
CA THR A 111 5.04 -3.19 1.04
C THR A 111 3.73 -2.67 1.64
N LYS A 112 3.51 -2.93 2.93
CA LYS A 112 2.40 -2.33 3.68
C LYS A 112 2.56 -0.81 3.74
N LYS A 113 1.47 -0.07 3.50
CA LYS A 113 1.43 1.39 3.70
C LYS A 113 0.74 1.72 5.02
N SER A 114 1.13 2.83 5.60
CA SER A 114 0.49 3.42 6.77
C SER A 114 -0.35 4.60 6.32
N ILE A 115 -1.65 4.55 6.61
CA ILE A 115 -2.62 5.59 6.24
C ILE A 115 -2.95 6.37 7.50
N TRP A 116 -2.86 7.69 7.40
CA TRP A 116 -3.07 8.62 8.51
C TRP A 116 -4.12 9.64 8.11
N VAL A 117 -5.06 9.90 9.00
CA VAL A 117 -6.06 10.96 8.86
C VAL A 117 -5.70 12.09 9.83
N PHE A 118 -5.42 13.27 9.29
CA PHE A 118 -5.02 14.44 10.07
C PHE A 118 -6.13 15.47 10.08
N GLY A 119 -6.59 15.89 11.25
CA GLY A 119 -7.56 16.96 11.40
C GLY A 119 -7.52 17.57 12.80
N GLY A 120 -8.12 18.75 12.94
CA GLY A 120 -8.26 19.45 14.22
C GLY A 120 -9.47 18.99 15.02
N ASP A 121 -9.66 19.59 16.18
CA ASP A 121 -10.78 19.34 17.10
C ASP A 121 -12.14 19.71 16.47
N GLY A 122 -12.27 20.86 15.79
CA GLY A 122 -13.54 21.22 15.14
C GLY A 122 -13.99 20.22 14.04
N TRP A 123 -13.05 19.53 13.40
CA TRP A 123 -13.39 18.40 12.53
C TRP A 123 -13.85 17.19 13.34
N ALA A 124 -13.02 16.77 14.31
CA ALA A 124 -13.22 15.53 15.04
C ALA A 124 -14.43 15.56 15.99
N TYR A 125 -14.81 16.71 16.53
CA TYR A 125 -15.88 16.85 17.52
C TYR A 125 -17.19 17.39 16.94
N ASP A 126 -17.13 18.11 15.81
CA ASP A 126 -18.31 18.72 15.19
C ASP A 126 -18.53 18.19 13.78
N ILE A 127 -17.97 18.86 12.76
CA ILE A 127 -18.43 18.74 11.37
C ILE A 127 -18.14 17.38 10.74
N GLY A 128 -17.11 16.67 11.20
CA GLY A 128 -16.73 15.34 10.73
C GLY A 128 -16.90 14.23 11.76
N PHE A 129 -17.51 14.51 12.93
CA PHE A 129 -17.61 13.52 14.00
C PHE A 129 -18.39 12.27 13.56
N GLY A 130 -19.49 12.42 12.83
CA GLY A 130 -20.25 11.28 12.34
C GLY A 130 -19.46 10.37 11.40
N GLY A 131 -18.59 10.96 10.57
CA GLY A 131 -17.66 10.22 9.71
C GLY A 131 -16.54 9.54 10.49
N LEU A 132 -16.01 10.23 11.51
CA LEU A 132 -14.98 9.69 12.40
C LEU A 132 -15.48 8.53 13.27
N ASP A 133 -16.72 8.59 13.77
CA ASP A 133 -17.34 7.50 14.54
C ASP A 133 -17.61 6.25 13.69
N HIS A 134 -17.95 6.43 12.41
CA HIS A 134 -18.24 5.33 11.50
C HIS A 134 -16.98 4.53 11.09
N VAL A 135 -15.83 5.20 10.95
CA VAL A 135 -14.57 4.63 10.40
C VAL A 135 -13.77 3.90 11.47
#